data_AF-A0A841BH97-F1
#
_entry.id   AF-A0A841BH97-F1
#
_cell.length_a   1.000
_cell.length_b   1.000
_cell.length_c   1.000
_cell.angle_alpha   90.00
_cell.angle_beta   90.00
_cell.angle_gamma   90.00
#
_symmetry.space_group_name_H-M   'P 1'
#
loop_
_entity.id
_entity.type
_entity.pdbx_description
1 polymer ?
#
loop_
_entity_poly.entity_id
_entity_poly.type
_entity_poly.pdbx_seq_one_letter_code
_entity_poly.pdbx_strand_id
1 'polypeptide(L)'
;MAAHSSCWAKAGPPPQDGTRAQTTRQRWQQIHDLLGRGVALMECARRLNLMLNTFERYARIAEPERLVRAPQYRPTLVDPYRDHLRQRRATDPATSILQLLAEIRELGYTGSQNRLYRYITQGRVEADHPNLSPRCLTRYLLTRPEQLKPHQQELVEAMTGRLPRDDRTGWPRALLRRAAHPGRRQH
;
A
#
# COMPACT_ATOMS: atom_id res chain seq x y z
N MET A 1 -1.27 -13.76 10.95
CA MET A 1 -0.50 -12.58 10.51
C MET A 1 -1.32 -11.67 9.60
N ALA A 2 -2.36 -10.99 10.11
CA ALA A 2 -3.20 -10.05 9.34
C ALA A 2 -3.23 -8.64 9.94
N ALA A 3 -2.57 -8.43 11.10
CA ALA A 3 -2.62 -7.16 11.82
C ALA A 3 -1.82 -6.04 11.13
N HIS A 4 -0.70 -6.36 10.47
CA HIS A 4 0.19 -5.34 9.92
C HIS A 4 -0.28 -4.69 8.61
N SER A 5 -1.20 -5.31 7.84
CA SER A 5 -1.74 -4.68 6.64
C SER A 5 -2.70 -3.52 6.96
N SER A 6 -3.25 -3.49 8.18
CA SER A 6 -4.17 -2.43 8.62
C SER A 6 -3.48 -1.09 8.89
N CYS A 7 -2.22 -1.11 9.35
CA CYS A 7 -1.46 0.11 9.66
C CYS A 7 -1.13 0.95 8.41
N TRP A 8 -1.14 0.35 7.22
CA TRP A 8 -0.86 1.04 5.96
C TRP A 8 -2.13 1.36 5.16
N ALA A 9 -3.22 0.60 5.39
CA ALA A 9 -4.48 0.79 4.68
C ALA A 9 -5.25 2.05 5.13
N LYS A 10 -5.02 2.55 6.35
CA LYS A 10 -5.69 3.76 6.86
C LYS A 10 -5.24 5.08 6.21
N ALA A 11 -4.10 5.10 5.52
CA ALA A 11 -3.49 6.31 4.94
C ALA A 11 -3.49 6.34 3.40
N GLY A 12 -4.20 5.40 2.77
CA GLY A 12 -4.42 5.38 1.32
C GLY A 12 -5.78 5.94 0.96
N PRO A 13 -6.00 6.37 -0.30
CA PRO A 13 -7.35 6.65 -0.78
C PRO A 13 -8.26 5.44 -0.51
N PRO A 14 -9.54 5.66 -0.17
CA PRO A 14 -10.45 4.57 0.17
C PRO A 14 -10.44 3.52 -0.95
N PRO A 15 -10.47 2.23 -0.60
CA PRO A 15 -10.47 1.17 -1.60
C PRO A 15 -11.60 1.44 -2.60
N GLN A 16 -11.24 1.58 -3.87
CA GLN A 16 -12.20 1.91 -4.93
C GLN A 16 -13.37 0.90 -4.89
N ASP A 17 -14.60 1.41 -4.95
CA ASP A 17 -15.84 0.64 -4.99
C ASP A 17 -16.06 -0.09 -6.32
N GLY A 18 -15.01 -0.71 -6.85
CA GLY A 18 -15.10 -1.56 -8.02
C GLY A 18 -15.94 -2.81 -7.75
N THR A 19 -16.41 -3.45 -8.82
CA THR A 19 -17.23 -4.68 -8.77
C THR A 19 -16.64 -5.75 -7.84
N ARG A 20 -15.31 -5.85 -7.76
CA ARG A 20 -14.62 -6.79 -6.87
C ARG A 20 -14.76 -6.46 -5.39
N ALA A 21 -14.74 -5.18 -5.02
CA ALA A 21 -14.99 -4.76 -3.65
C ALA A 21 -16.45 -5.05 -3.26
N GLN A 22 -17.41 -4.70 -4.14
CA GLN A 22 -18.83 -4.95 -3.93
C GLN A 22 -19.14 -6.44 -3.74
N THR A 23 -18.66 -7.30 -4.64
CA THR A 23 -18.82 -8.76 -4.54
C THR A 23 -18.18 -9.34 -3.28
N THR A 24 -17.07 -8.75 -2.82
CA THR A 24 -16.42 -9.17 -1.57
C THR A 24 -17.27 -8.80 -0.35
N ARG A 25 -17.86 -7.59 -0.32
CA ARG A 25 -18.78 -7.16 0.75
C ARG A 25 -20.04 -8.02 0.78
N GLN A 26 -20.65 -8.27 -0.37
CA GLN A 26 -21.84 -9.15 -0.49
C GLN A 26 -21.55 -10.55 0.04
N ARG A 27 -20.42 -11.16 -0.37
CA ARG A 27 -20.02 -12.49 0.12
C ARG A 27 -19.74 -12.51 1.61
N TRP A 28 -19.11 -11.47 2.14
CA TRP A 28 -18.88 -11.33 3.58
C TRP A 28 -20.20 -11.29 4.34
N GLN A 29 -21.16 -10.50 3.87
CA GLN A 29 -22.48 -10.38 4.49
C GLN A 29 -23.21 -11.73 4.51
N GLN A 30 -23.25 -12.44 3.38
CA GLN A 30 -23.84 -13.78 3.30
C GLN A 30 -23.24 -14.78 4.30
N ILE A 31 -21.93 -14.72 4.51
CA ILE A 31 -21.23 -15.60 5.46
C ILE A 31 -21.59 -15.24 6.90
N HIS A 32 -21.56 -13.95 7.25
CA HIS A 32 -21.89 -13.48 8.60
C HIS A 32 -23.38 -13.65 8.94
N ASP A 33 -24.28 -13.53 7.96
CA ASP A 33 -25.70 -13.84 8.13
C ASP A 33 -25.93 -15.31 8.49
N LEU A 34 -25.21 -16.24 7.85
CA LEU A 34 -25.30 -17.68 8.15
C LEU A 34 -24.69 -18.03 9.51
N LEU A 35 -23.58 -17.38 9.88
CA LEU A 35 -22.97 -17.52 11.20
C LEU A 35 -23.88 -16.99 12.31
N GLY A 36 -24.54 -15.85 12.09
CA GLY A 36 -25.52 -15.28 13.03
C GLY A 36 -26.74 -16.16 13.25
N ARG A 37 -27.08 -17.01 12.27
CA ARG A 37 -28.16 -18.03 12.37
C ARG A 37 -27.71 -19.34 13.03
N GLY A 38 -26.44 -19.47 13.43
CA GLY A 38 -25.93 -20.66 14.11
C GLY A 38 -25.77 -21.91 13.22
N VAL A 39 -25.71 -21.73 11.89
CA VAL A 39 -25.53 -22.87 10.96
C VAL A 39 -24.09 -23.40 11.06
N ALA A 40 -23.93 -24.73 11.06
CA ALA A 40 -22.62 -25.37 11.12
C ALA A 40 -21.71 -24.98 9.94
N LEU A 41 -20.42 -24.76 10.20
CA LEU A 41 -19.44 -24.25 9.22
C LEU A 41 -19.44 -25.00 7.88
N MET A 42 -19.50 -26.33 7.90
CA MET A 42 -19.52 -27.18 6.70
C MET A 42 -20.76 -26.94 5.85
N GLU A 43 -21.92 -26.79 6.48
CA GLU A 43 -23.17 -26.54 5.79
C GLU A 43 -23.19 -25.13 5.19
N CYS A 44 -22.64 -24.14 5.89
CA CYS A 44 -22.45 -22.79 5.34
C CYS A 44 -21.56 -22.80 4.09
N ALA A 45 -20.43 -23.50 4.15
CA ALA A 45 -19.51 -23.64 3.02
C ALA A 45 -20.18 -24.31 1.81
N ARG A 46 -20.96 -25.37 2.05
CA ARG A 46 -21.73 -26.08 1.02
C ARG A 46 -22.80 -25.20 0.37
N ARG A 47 -23.60 -24.48 1.18
CA ARG A 47 -24.66 -23.57 0.70
C ARG A 47 -24.14 -22.43 -0.16
N LEU A 48 -22.97 -21.90 0.19
CA LEU A 48 -22.33 -20.81 -0.55
C LEU A 48 -21.42 -21.30 -1.68
N ASN A 49 -21.30 -22.62 -1.89
CA ASN A 49 -20.36 -23.25 -2.82
C ASN A 49 -18.92 -22.70 -2.65
N LEU A 50 -18.47 -22.56 -1.40
CA LEU A 50 -17.15 -22.08 -1.03
C LEU A 50 -16.31 -23.21 -0.44
N MET A 51 -15.04 -23.26 -0.82
CA MET A 51 -14.08 -24.09 -0.12
C MET A 51 -13.88 -23.59 1.32
N LEU A 52 -13.71 -24.52 2.28
CA LEU A 52 -13.58 -24.21 3.71
C LEU A 52 -12.52 -23.13 4.01
N ASN A 53 -11.35 -23.21 3.37
CA ASN A 53 -10.28 -22.21 3.53
C ASN A 53 -10.73 -20.79 3.16
N THR A 54 -11.61 -20.67 2.15
CA THR A 54 -12.18 -19.38 1.76
C THR A 54 -13.22 -18.94 2.77
N PHE A 55 -14.11 -19.84 3.21
CA PHE A 55 -15.09 -19.54 4.24
C PHE A 55 -14.44 -19.04 5.54
N GLU A 56 -13.47 -19.79 6.07
CA GLU A 56 -12.75 -19.44 7.29
C GLU A 56 -12.06 -18.08 7.17
N ARG A 57 -11.47 -17.77 6.00
CA ARG A 57 -10.84 -16.47 5.77
C ARG A 57 -11.82 -15.32 5.93
N TYR A 58 -13.05 -15.46 5.44
CA TYR A 58 -14.09 -14.44 5.55
C TYR A 58 -14.69 -14.39 6.95
N ALA A 59 -14.95 -15.56 7.57
CA ALA A 59 -15.50 -15.67 8.91
C ALA A 59 -14.62 -15.02 9.98
N ARG A 60 -13.29 -15.14 9.85
CA ARG A 60 -12.31 -14.54 10.78
C ARG A 60 -12.25 -13.01 10.70
N ILE A 61 -12.79 -12.40 9.65
CA ILE A 61 -12.69 -10.97 9.41
C ILE A 61 -14.00 -10.31 9.87
N ALA A 62 -13.90 -9.42 10.85
CA ALA A 62 -15.05 -8.74 11.45
C ALA A 62 -15.62 -7.59 10.61
N GLU A 63 -14.87 -7.07 9.63
CA GLU A 63 -15.27 -5.94 8.79
C GLU A 63 -14.96 -6.25 7.33
N PRO A 64 -15.93 -6.13 6.40
CA PRO A 64 -15.72 -6.49 5.00
C PRO A 64 -14.65 -5.61 4.33
N GLU A 65 -14.42 -4.39 4.80
CA GLU A 65 -13.39 -3.48 4.31
C GLU A 65 -11.99 -4.08 4.45
N ARG A 66 -11.76 -4.94 5.46
CA ARG A 66 -10.46 -5.61 5.68
C ARG A 66 -10.21 -6.75 4.68
N LEU A 67 -11.25 -7.26 4.03
CA LEU A 67 -11.11 -8.23 2.93
C LEU A 67 -10.76 -7.55 1.61
N VAL A 68 -11.18 -6.28 1.44
CA VAL A 68 -10.88 -5.51 0.24
C VAL A 68 -9.41 -5.13 0.26
N ARG A 69 -8.61 -5.83 -0.56
CA ARG A 69 -7.19 -5.51 -0.70
C ARG A 69 -7.04 -4.18 -1.44
N ALA A 70 -6.21 -3.30 -0.88
CA ALA A 70 -5.78 -2.10 -1.59
C ALA A 70 -5.19 -2.48 -2.96
N PRO A 71 -5.49 -1.73 -4.03
CA PRO A 71 -4.88 -1.95 -5.32
C PRO A 71 -3.35 -1.88 -5.22
N GLN A 72 -2.66 -2.88 -5.77
CA GLN A 72 -1.20 -2.85 -5.87
C GLN A 72 -0.80 -2.19 -7.17
N TYR A 73 -0.45 -0.90 -7.11
CA TYR A 73 0.06 -0.17 -8.27
C TYR A 73 1.57 -0.36 -8.42
N ARG A 74 2.01 -0.59 -9.65
CA ARG A 74 3.45 -0.61 -9.96
C ARG A 74 3.98 0.83 -10.09
N PRO A 75 5.29 1.05 -9.84
CA PRO A 75 5.95 2.29 -10.22
C PRO A 75 5.72 2.60 -11.71
N THR A 76 5.52 3.87 -12.00
CA THR A 76 5.19 4.47 -13.28
C THR A 76 6.06 5.69 -13.52
N LEU A 77 6.17 6.12 -14.78
CA LEU A 77 6.92 7.33 -15.14
C LEU A 77 6.39 8.63 -14.50
N VAL A 78 5.19 8.62 -13.91
CA VAL A 78 4.61 9.78 -13.23
C VAL A 78 5.10 9.88 -11.78
N ASP A 79 5.57 8.78 -11.19
CA ASP A 79 5.97 8.74 -9.78
C ASP A 79 7.06 9.75 -9.39
N PRO A 80 8.09 10.04 -10.22
CA PRO A 80 9.07 11.08 -9.91
C PRO A 80 8.50 12.49 -9.82
N TYR A 81 7.39 12.77 -10.51
CA TYR A 81 6.75 14.09 -10.57
C TYR A 81 5.64 14.27 -9.53
N ARG A 82 5.48 13.30 -8.62
CA ARG A 82 4.36 13.23 -7.69
C ARG A 82 4.31 14.42 -6.73
N ASP A 83 5.46 14.84 -6.22
CA ASP A 83 5.53 15.93 -5.25
C ASP A 83 5.15 17.27 -5.89
N HIS A 84 5.55 17.49 -7.14
CA HIS A 84 5.08 18.63 -7.95
C HIS A 84 3.56 18.61 -8.12
N LEU A 85 2.99 17.47 -8.54
CA LEU A 85 1.55 17.33 -8.71
C LEU A 85 0.77 17.56 -7.41
N ARG A 86 1.32 17.13 -6.28
CA ARG A 86 0.72 17.35 -4.95
C ARG A 86 0.75 18.82 -4.57
N GLN A 87 1.89 19.49 -4.73
CA GLN A 87 2.04 20.90 -4.42
C GLN A 87 1.09 21.78 -5.26
N ARG A 88 0.97 21.48 -6.56
CA ARG A 88 0.04 22.17 -7.46
C ARG A 88 -1.41 22.00 -7.02
N ARG A 89 -1.82 20.78 -6.65
CA ARG A 89 -3.18 20.51 -6.14
C ARG A 89 -3.47 21.14 -4.78
N ALA A 90 -2.45 21.28 -3.92
CA ALA A 90 -2.59 21.98 -2.65
C ALA A 90 -2.74 23.50 -2.84
N THR A 91 -2.14 24.05 -3.91
CA THR A 91 -2.22 25.48 -4.24
C THR A 91 -3.50 25.82 -4.99
N ASP A 92 -3.85 25.03 -6.00
CA ASP A 92 -5.05 25.19 -6.81
C ASP A 92 -5.68 23.80 -7.12
N PRO A 93 -6.74 23.42 -6.40
CA PRO A 93 -7.40 22.13 -6.61
C PRO A 93 -8.16 22.04 -7.94
N ALA A 94 -8.42 23.16 -8.62
CA ALA A 94 -9.14 23.21 -9.90
C ALA A 94 -8.21 23.10 -11.13
N THR A 95 -6.90 22.92 -10.92
CA THR A 95 -5.91 22.83 -12.02
C THR A 95 -6.28 21.72 -13.00
N SER A 96 -6.35 22.06 -14.29
CA SER A 96 -6.68 21.12 -15.36
C SER A 96 -5.56 20.09 -15.58
N ILE A 97 -5.93 18.88 -16.01
CA ILE A 97 -4.96 17.80 -16.30
C ILE A 97 -4.00 18.20 -17.44
N LEU A 98 -4.46 19.02 -18.38
CA LEU A 98 -3.63 19.51 -19.48
C LEU A 98 -2.53 20.47 -18.99
N GLN A 99 -2.85 21.36 -18.05
CA GLN A 99 -1.86 22.23 -17.42
C GLN A 99 -0.84 21.42 -16.61
N LEU A 100 -1.31 20.47 -15.79
CA LEU A 100 -0.41 19.57 -15.05
C LEU A 100 0.50 18.79 -16.00
N LEU A 101 -0.02 18.35 -17.16
CA LEU A 101 0.78 17.64 -18.17
C LEU A 101 1.84 18.54 -18.80
N ALA A 102 1.51 19.80 -19.12
CA ALA A 102 2.46 20.76 -19.66
C ALA A 102 3.60 21.00 -18.67
N GLU A 103 3.27 21.26 -17.41
CA GLU A 103 4.27 21.50 -16.36
C GLU A 103 5.22 20.32 -16.16
N ILE A 104 4.71 19.08 -16.06
CA ILE A 104 5.59 17.92 -15.90
C ILE A 104 6.40 17.62 -17.16
N ARG A 105 5.92 18.01 -18.36
CA ARG A 105 6.68 17.89 -19.61
C ARG A 105 7.88 18.81 -19.62
N GLU A 106 7.73 20.05 -19.14
CA GLU A 106 8.87 20.96 -18.92
C GLU A 106 9.89 20.39 -17.93
N LEU A 107 9.43 19.61 -16.95
CA LEU A 107 10.29 18.87 -16.00
C LEU A 107 10.91 17.58 -16.59
N GLY A 108 10.65 17.25 -17.87
CA GLY A 108 11.22 16.09 -18.56
C GLY A 108 10.31 14.85 -18.66
N TYR A 109 9.00 15.00 -18.43
CA TYR A 109 8.06 13.89 -18.57
C TYR A 109 7.83 13.49 -20.03
N THR A 110 8.17 12.24 -20.36
CA THR A 110 8.01 11.66 -21.71
C THR A 110 6.78 10.77 -21.88
N GLY A 111 5.92 10.69 -20.86
CA GLY A 111 4.75 9.80 -20.88
C GLY A 111 3.50 10.41 -21.53
N SER A 112 2.44 9.60 -21.60
CA SER A 112 1.16 10.00 -22.19
C SER A 112 0.21 10.66 -21.18
N GLN A 113 -0.67 11.53 -21.67
CA GLN A 113 -1.73 12.15 -20.86
C GLN A 113 -2.60 11.11 -20.14
N ASN A 114 -2.98 10.02 -20.82
CA ASN A 114 -3.78 8.95 -20.22
C ASN A 114 -3.09 8.31 -19.01
N ARG A 115 -1.76 8.27 -18.99
CA ARG A 115 -1.00 7.76 -17.84
C ARG A 115 -1.10 8.72 -16.66
N LEU A 116 -0.98 10.03 -16.90
CA LEU A 116 -1.19 11.06 -15.88
C LEU A 116 -2.63 11.04 -15.34
N TYR A 117 -3.62 11.03 -16.24
CA TYR A 117 -5.03 10.93 -15.90
C TYR A 117 -5.29 9.74 -14.97
N ARG A 118 -4.88 8.53 -15.41
CA ARG A 118 -5.04 7.32 -14.61
C ARG A 118 -4.30 7.39 -13.27
N TYR A 119 -3.11 7.98 -13.25
CA TYR A 119 -2.33 8.14 -12.00
C TYR A 119 -3.09 9.00 -10.97
N ILE A 120 -3.69 10.10 -11.43
CA ILE A 120 -4.51 11.00 -10.61
C ILE A 120 -5.80 10.29 -10.17
N THR A 121 -6.54 9.66 -11.09
CA THR A 121 -7.79 8.94 -10.77
C THR A 121 -7.57 7.79 -9.78
N GLN A 122 -6.36 7.22 -9.75
CA GLN A 122 -5.97 6.19 -8.78
C GLN A 122 -5.69 6.76 -7.37
N GLY A 123 -5.75 8.08 -7.16
CA GLY A 123 -5.45 8.74 -5.89
C GLY A 123 -3.97 8.63 -5.49
N ARG A 124 -3.08 8.40 -6.47
CA ARG A 124 -1.66 8.17 -6.20
C ARG A 124 -0.91 9.46 -5.85
N VAL A 125 -1.43 10.62 -6.26
CA VAL A 125 -0.86 11.93 -5.92
C VAL A 125 -1.03 12.20 -4.42
N GLU A 126 -2.19 11.82 -3.88
CA GLU A 126 -2.61 12.09 -2.50
C GLU A 126 -2.08 11.05 -1.50
N ALA A 127 -1.67 9.85 -1.93
CA ALA A 127 -1.20 8.81 -1.01
C ALA A 127 0.01 9.23 -0.14
N ASP A 128 0.04 8.98 1.17
CA ASP A 128 1.12 9.52 2.01
C ASP A 128 2.51 8.92 1.78
N HIS A 129 2.63 7.79 1.10
CA HIS A 129 3.90 7.07 0.97
C HIS A 129 4.37 6.97 -0.48
N PRO A 130 5.69 6.88 -0.73
CA PRO A 130 6.20 6.55 -2.06
C PRO A 130 5.72 5.15 -2.48
N ASN A 131 5.56 4.94 -3.79
CA ASN A 131 5.09 3.68 -4.36
C ASN A 131 6.24 2.67 -4.45
N LEU A 132 6.66 2.11 -3.32
CA LEU A 132 7.65 1.04 -3.26
C LEU A 132 6.98 -0.31 -3.07
N SER A 133 7.42 -1.31 -3.83
CA SER A 133 6.94 -2.68 -3.61
C SER A 133 7.46 -3.19 -2.27
N PRO A 134 6.71 -4.05 -1.56
CA PRO A 134 7.16 -4.63 -0.29
C PRO A 134 8.53 -5.29 -0.41
N ARG A 135 8.80 -5.98 -1.52
CA ARG A 135 10.12 -6.59 -1.79
C ARG A 135 11.23 -5.56 -1.96
N CYS A 136 10.96 -4.44 -2.64
CA CYS A 136 11.93 -3.37 -2.83
C CYS A 136 12.26 -2.70 -1.49
N LEU A 137 11.22 -2.42 -0.70
CA LEU A 137 11.38 -1.91 0.66
C LEU A 137 12.19 -2.88 1.52
N THR A 138 11.81 -4.15 1.59
CA THR A 138 12.58 -5.16 2.33
C THR A 138 14.04 -5.19 1.88
N ARG A 139 14.31 -5.12 0.57
CA ARG A 139 15.68 -5.07 0.06
C ARG A 139 16.43 -3.84 0.58
N TYR A 140 15.84 -2.64 0.54
CA TYR A 140 16.49 -1.44 1.06
C TYR A 140 16.70 -1.50 2.57
N LEU A 141 15.74 -2.02 3.34
CA LEU A 141 15.90 -2.21 4.79
C LEU A 141 17.00 -3.20 5.15
N LEU A 142 17.26 -4.17 4.28
CA LEU A 142 18.31 -5.17 4.47
C LEU A 142 19.66 -4.73 3.87
N THR A 143 19.69 -3.65 3.11
CA THR A 143 20.92 -3.07 2.54
C THR A 143 21.52 -2.12 3.56
N ARG A 144 22.85 -2.13 3.71
CA ARG A 144 23.50 -1.23 4.67
C ARG A 144 23.33 0.24 4.24
N PRO A 145 23.09 1.17 5.18
CA PRO A 145 22.85 2.59 4.89
C PRO A 145 23.89 3.20 3.95
N GLU A 146 25.16 2.90 4.18
CA GLU A 146 26.30 3.43 3.42
C GLU A 146 26.36 2.97 1.96
N GLN A 147 25.58 1.95 1.57
CA GLN A 147 25.49 1.45 0.21
C GLN A 147 24.24 1.95 -0.53
N LEU A 148 23.31 2.59 0.17
CA LEU A 148 22.11 3.17 -0.42
C LEU A 148 22.43 4.53 -1.02
N LYS A 149 21.92 4.78 -2.23
CA LYS A 149 22.00 6.11 -2.84
C LYS A 149 21.15 7.12 -2.03
N PRO A 150 21.47 8.43 -2.04
CA PRO A 150 20.73 9.44 -1.28
C PRO A 150 19.21 9.37 -1.48
N HIS A 151 18.74 9.28 -2.73
CA HIS A 151 17.31 9.12 -3.04
C HIS A 151 16.68 7.85 -2.44
N GLN A 152 17.45 6.77 -2.25
CA GLN A 152 16.95 5.52 -1.65
C GLN A 152 16.83 5.64 -0.14
N GLN A 153 17.75 6.37 0.49
CA GLN A 153 17.70 6.69 1.92
C GLN A 153 16.47 7.55 2.21
N GLU A 154 16.25 8.63 1.44
CA GLU A 154 15.05 9.48 1.53
C GLU A 154 13.75 8.68 1.38
N LEU A 155 13.70 7.75 0.43
CA LEU A 155 12.55 6.89 0.20
C LEU A 155 12.26 5.94 1.38
N VAL A 156 13.31 5.35 1.97
CA VAL A 156 13.17 4.51 3.17
C VAL A 156 12.75 5.35 4.36
N GLU A 157 13.33 6.54 4.52
CA GLU A 157 13.02 7.49 5.57
C GLU A 157 11.56 7.96 5.48
N ALA A 158 11.09 8.35 4.30
CA ALA A 158 9.70 8.74 4.05
C ALA A 158 8.70 7.64 4.44
N MET A 159 9.06 6.35 4.22
CA MET A 159 8.19 5.23 4.61
C MET A 159 8.30 4.86 6.08
N THR A 160 9.46 5.05 6.70
CA THR A 160 9.71 4.62 8.08
C THR A 160 9.60 5.75 9.10
N GLY A 161 9.39 7.00 8.67
CA GLY A 161 9.38 8.19 9.52
C GLY A 161 8.33 8.21 10.63
N ARG A 162 7.35 7.29 10.60
CA ARG A 162 6.36 7.09 11.66
C ARG A 162 6.84 6.15 12.79
N LEU A 163 8.00 5.52 12.64
CA LEU A 163 8.57 4.59 13.62
C LEU A 163 9.56 5.31 14.55
N PRO A 164 9.61 4.96 15.85
CA PRO A 164 10.60 5.52 16.78
C PRO A 164 12.03 5.25 16.29
N ARG A 165 12.84 6.31 16.17
CA ARG A 165 14.25 6.21 15.78
C ARG A 165 15.11 5.78 16.96
N ASP A 166 16.26 5.23 16.63
CA ASP A 166 17.33 4.98 17.59
C ASP A 166 18.38 6.06 17.48
N ASP A 167 18.76 6.57 18.63
CA ASP A 167 19.62 7.73 18.82
C ASP A 167 21.06 7.49 18.33
N ARG A 168 21.46 6.22 18.15
CA ARG A 168 22.83 5.84 17.76
C ARG A 168 23.03 5.66 16.26
N THR A 169 21.97 5.31 15.54
CA THR A 169 22.05 4.98 14.11
C THR A 169 21.16 5.86 13.25
N GLY A 170 20.20 6.58 13.84
CA GLY A 170 19.19 7.33 13.10
C GLY A 170 18.13 6.45 12.42
N TRP A 171 18.25 5.13 12.54
CA TRP A 171 17.32 4.15 11.95
C TRP A 171 16.18 3.81 12.92
N PRO A 172 15.00 3.42 12.42
CA PRO A 172 13.90 2.93 13.25
C PRO A 172 14.33 1.77 14.16
N ARG A 173 14.08 1.86 15.47
CA ARG A 173 14.44 0.84 16.47
C ARG A 173 13.95 -0.56 16.12
N ALA A 174 12.78 -0.66 15.49
CA ALA A 174 12.19 -1.92 15.03
C ALA A 174 13.05 -2.66 13.97
N LEU A 175 13.93 -1.94 13.27
CA LEU A 175 14.77 -2.46 12.19
C LEU A 175 16.20 -2.79 12.65
N LEU A 176 16.60 -2.32 13.83
CA LEU A 176 17.94 -2.55 14.38
C LEU A 176 18.14 -3.93 15.01
N ARG A 177 17.07 -4.69 15.27
CA ARG A 177 17.14 -6.03 15.86
C ARG A 177 17.91 -7.06 15.03
N ARG A 178 18.36 -6.73 13.81
CA ARG A 178 19.07 -7.68 12.92
C ARG A 178 20.38 -7.19 12.34
N ALA A 179 20.73 -5.91 12.50
CA ALA A 179 22.07 -5.38 12.16
C ALA A 179 23.13 -5.78 13.21
N ALA A 180 22.71 -6.16 14.43
CA ALA A 180 23.58 -6.48 15.56
C ALA A 180 23.97 -7.97 15.69
N HIS A 181 23.80 -8.79 14.65
CA HIS A 181 24.43 -10.12 14.61
C HIS A 181 25.61 -10.11 13.64
N PRO A 182 26.84 -9.84 14.12
CA PRO A 182 28.02 -10.15 13.34
C PRO A 182 27.99 -11.65 13.10
N GLY A 183 27.82 -12.04 11.84
CA GLY A 183 28.04 -13.42 11.43
C GLY A 183 29.45 -13.80 11.85
N ARG A 184 29.55 -14.67 12.86
CA ARG A 184 30.75 -15.48 13.08
C ARG A 184 30.96 -16.25 11.78
N ARG A 185 31.93 -15.82 10.98
CA ARG A 185 32.63 -16.74 10.10
C ARG A 185 33.51 -17.58 11.03
N GLN A 186 33.16 -18.86 11.19
CA GLN A 186 34.12 -19.87 11.54
C GLN A 186 34.01 -20.99 10.49
N HIS A 187 35.20 -21.36 10.01
CA HIS A 187 35.56 -22.39 9.05
C HIS A 187 35.32 -22.06 7.57
#